data_AF-A0A9P6GCW5-F1
#
_entry.id   AF-A0A9P6GCW5-F1
#
_cell.length_a   1.000
_cell.length_b   1.000
_cell.length_c   1.000
_cell.angle_alpha   90.00
_cell.angle_beta   90.00
_cell.angle_gamma   90.00
#
_symmetry.space_group_name_H-M   'P 1'
#
loop_
_entity.id
_entity.type
_entity.pdbx_description
1 polymer ?
#
loop_
_entity_poly.entity_id
_entity_poly.type
_entity_poly.pdbx_seq_one_letter_code
_entity_poly.pdbx_strand_id
1 'polypeptide(L)'
;MAYPSLTGLTLELRERIYESLLTHAPNSSFTPGPASAPASPICALLTLNRQIHFEITTFLKSRLLVLLKTNDPEFISKTLTTQWGPSTMTFVSQLRSADLSTLKSAANAPVAMELDFYMFMPGKETTSTAAFLVPASSLKTMVDAQGSPSFYIWTMQAELSVKMVDTFSHARDEAEEKLLLRPYTTGFLRPCFVGVSTTGVAPRTAALLRGKLNGDYEASGHLNKLRSLLNWAADRAEEDWEAAVGRFGMARRYAEMVWGNHEECMAAGRPFDGIHQLWLIHSSVCAELVQVLLNIATGGPMGTIPTGDKEEENAAFVKARKAAGEAIRFLTARPEWGRPETEGSPRAMLFLRKSKAKLSFRAHAACKAMGDVDAAVQYLREALKYEPETSDILLRRIEGLKEEGARDAEDVQGAVKWE
;
A
#
# COMPACT_ATOMS: atom_id res chain seq x y z
N MET A 1 -19.65 20.21 55.10
CA MET A 1 -19.52 18.95 54.32
C MET A 1 -18.18 18.98 53.64
N ALA A 2 -17.30 18.00 53.91
CA ALA A 2 -15.98 17.94 53.29
C ALA A 2 -16.14 17.45 51.83
N TYR A 3 -15.62 18.22 50.88
CA TYR A 3 -15.52 17.77 49.49
C TYR A 3 -14.48 16.64 49.41
N PRO A 4 -14.79 15.49 48.78
CA PRO A 4 -13.79 14.45 48.58
C PRO A 4 -12.70 14.98 47.65
N SER A 5 -11.48 15.04 48.17
CA SER A 5 -10.32 15.51 47.41
C SER A 5 -9.90 14.44 46.40
N LEU A 6 -9.78 14.83 45.11
CA LEU A 6 -9.26 13.98 44.04
C LEU A 6 -7.74 13.73 44.16
N THR A 7 -7.07 14.32 45.14
CA THR A 7 -5.60 14.24 45.30
C THR A 7 -5.07 12.83 45.64
N GLY A 8 -5.95 11.92 46.09
CA GLY A 8 -5.58 10.53 46.40
C GLY A 8 -5.75 9.52 45.25
N LEU A 9 -6.26 9.93 44.09
CA LEU A 9 -6.47 9.03 42.95
C LEU A 9 -5.19 8.91 42.10
N THR A 10 -4.98 7.79 41.42
CA THR A 10 -3.87 7.67 40.47
C THR A 10 -4.02 8.68 39.33
N LEU A 11 -2.91 9.15 38.75
CA LEU A 11 -2.92 10.19 37.70
C LEU A 11 -3.85 9.81 36.53
N GLU A 12 -3.75 8.56 36.06
CA GLU A 12 -4.58 8.00 34.99
C GLU A 12 -6.09 8.03 35.31
N LEU A 13 -6.46 7.76 36.57
CA LEU A 13 -7.86 7.75 36.98
C LEU A 13 -8.42 9.17 37.08
N ARG A 14 -7.60 10.16 37.50
CA ARG A 14 -7.98 11.57 37.47
C ARG A 14 -8.19 12.05 36.03
N GLU A 15 -7.27 11.74 35.13
CA GLU A 15 -7.37 12.12 33.71
C GLU A 15 -8.63 11.53 33.06
N ARG A 16 -8.95 10.26 33.32
CA ARG A 16 -10.21 9.65 32.86
C ARG A 16 -11.47 10.30 33.43
N ILE A 17 -11.47 10.70 34.71
CA ILE A 17 -12.59 11.41 35.32
C ILE A 17 -12.75 12.80 34.70
N TYR A 18 -11.64 13.51 34.46
CA TYR A 18 -11.65 14.80 33.78
C TYR A 18 -12.15 14.69 32.33
N GLU A 19 -11.66 13.70 31.58
CA GLU A 19 -12.08 13.43 30.20
C GLU A 19 -13.58 13.07 30.15
N SER A 20 -14.06 12.24 31.08
CA SER A 20 -15.48 11.88 31.20
C SER A 20 -16.32 13.13 31.47
N LEU A 21 -15.90 14.02 32.37
CA LEU A 21 -16.61 15.27 32.68
C LEU A 21 -16.64 16.25 31.50
N LEU A 22 -15.60 16.26 30.66
CA LEU A 22 -15.52 17.10 29.46
C LEU A 22 -16.34 16.56 28.28
N THR A 23 -16.52 15.24 28.18
CA THR A 23 -17.18 14.58 27.04
C THR A 23 -18.64 14.17 27.29
N HIS A 24 -19.10 14.18 28.55
CA HIS A 24 -20.49 13.83 28.90
C HIS A 24 -21.50 14.85 28.36
N ALA A 25 -22.35 14.43 27.43
CA ALA A 25 -23.52 15.20 27.01
C ALA A 25 -24.59 15.16 28.11
N PRO A 26 -25.09 16.30 28.62
CA PRO A 26 -26.19 16.27 29.57
C PRO A 26 -27.42 15.67 28.90
N ASN A 27 -28.02 14.63 29.51
CA ASN A 27 -29.23 14.00 29.02
C ASN A 27 -30.30 15.06 28.70
N SER A 28 -30.84 15.01 27.49
CA SER A 28 -31.83 15.94 26.93
C SER A 28 -33.23 15.82 27.55
N SER A 29 -33.35 15.24 28.74
CA SER A 29 -34.61 15.06 29.48
C SER A 29 -34.80 16.07 30.62
N PHE A 30 -34.02 17.14 30.66
CA PHE A 30 -34.28 18.26 31.59
C PHE A 30 -35.25 19.26 30.94
N THR A 31 -36.52 19.19 31.33
CA THR A 31 -37.52 20.21 31.03
C THR A 31 -37.10 21.54 31.67
N PRO A 32 -37.16 22.67 30.92
CA PRO A 32 -36.74 23.96 31.44
C PRO A 32 -37.84 24.52 32.36
N GLY A 33 -37.70 24.30 33.67
CA GLY A 33 -38.39 25.09 34.68
C GLY A 33 -37.62 26.39 34.96
N PRO A 34 -38.29 27.50 35.35
CA PRO A 34 -37.64 28.75 35.68
C PRO A 34 -37.02 28.64 37.07
N ALA A 35 -35.90 27.93 37.16
CA ALA A 35 -35.02 27.94 38.31
C ALA A 35 -33.61 27.89 37.76
N SER A 36 -32.94 29.04 37.84
CA SER A 36 -31.51 29.23 37.58
C SER A 36 -30.73 27.99 38.03
N ALA A 37 -30.08 27.31 37.08
CA ALA A 37 -29.05 26.34 37.40
C ALA A 37 -28.13 26.96 38.46
N PRO A 38 -27.78 26.26 39.55
CA PRO A 38 -26.91 26.84 40.57
C PRO A 38 -25.60 27.22 39.89
N ALA A 39 -25.34 28.51 39.80
CA ALA A 39 -24.10 29.10 39.29
C ALA A 39 -22.98 28.87 40.30
N SER A 40 -22.69 27.60 40.60
CA SER A 40 -21.49 27.22 41.32
C SER A 40 -20.31 27.61 40.44
N PRO A 41 -19.27 28.26 41.00
CA PRO A 41 -18.03 28.53 40.28
C PRO A 41 -17.45 27.28 39.59
N ILE A 42 -17.69 26.09 40.17
CA ILE A 42 -17.30 24.79 39.61
C ILE A 42 -18.09 24.48 38.32
N CYS A 43 -19.40 24.74 38.29
CA CYS A 43 -20.22 24.52 37.09
C CYS A 43 -19.89 25.51 35.96
N ALA A 44 -19.55 26.76 36.31
CA ALA A 44 -19.07 27.75 35.35
C ALA A 44 -17.70 27.36 34.77
N LEU A 45 -16.78 26.90 35.64
CA LEU A 45 -15.44 26.47 35.23
C LEU A 45 -15.48 25.18 34.41
N LEU A 46 -16.38 24.23 34.72
CA LEU A 46 -16.61 23.04 33.89
C LEU A 46 -17.21 23.39 32.53
N THR A 47 -18.18 24.31 32.47
CA THR A 47 -18.75 24.79 31.21
C THR A 47 -17.69 25.50 30.35
N LEU A 48 -16.88 26.37 30.96
CA LEU A 48 -15.77 27.05 30.28
C LEU A 48 -14.73 26.05 29.76
N ASN A 49 -14.33 25.07 30.57
CA ASN A 49 -13.39 24.03 30.15
C ASN A 49 -13.96 23.15 29.02
N ARG A 50 -15.26 22.84 29.04
CA ARG A 50 -15.95 22.14 27.93
C ARG A 50 -15.92 22.98 26.66
N GLN A 51 -16.18 24.27 26.77
CA GLN A 51 -16.14 25.20 25.64
C GLN A 51 -14.71 25.33 25.08
N ILE A 52 -13.70 25.53 25.93
CA ILE A 52 -12.29 25.58 25.53
C ILE A 52 -11.87 24.26 24.89
N HIS A 53 -12.22 23.12 25.47
CA HIS A 53 -11.92 21.80 24.89
C HIS A 53 -12.59 21.61 23.53
N PHE A 54 -13.86 22.04 23.38
CA PHE A 54 -14.58 22.02 22.12
C PHE A 54 -13.93 22.95 21.07
N GLU A 55 -13.56 24.17 21.46
CA GLU A 55 -12.92 25.15 20.59
C GLU A 55 -11.51 24.71 20.18
N ILE A 56 -10.69 24.18 21.10
CA ILE A 56 -9.37 23.60 20.81
C ILE A 56 -9.53 22.39 19.88
N THR A 57 -10.45 21.47 20.16
CA THR A 57 -10.69 20.31 19.29
C THR A 57 -11.18 20.73 17.90
N THR A 58 -12.04 21.75 17.81
CA THR A 58 -12.55 22.30 16.55
C THR A 58 -11.44 23.02 15.78
N PHE A 59 -10.62 23.79 16.47
CA PHE A 59 -9.44 24.44 15.92
C PHE A 59 -8.44 23.39 15.41
N LEU A 60 -8.09 22.40 16.23
CA LEU A 60 -7.23 21.27 15.82
C LEU A 60 -7.83 20.55 14.61
N LYS A 61 -9.10 20.16 14.61
CA LYS A 61 -9.78 19.54 13.44
C LYS A 61 -9.70 20.40 12.16
N SER A 62 -9.79 21.71 12.30
CA SER A 62 -9.69 22.66 11.18
C SER A 62 -8.23 22.89 10.71
N ARG A 63 -7.24 22.51 11.53
CA ARG A 63 -5.81 22.70 11.28
C ARG A 63 -5.05 21.40 10.99
N LEU A 64 -5.61 20.24 11.33
CA LEU A 64 -5.09 18.93 11.00
C LEU A 64 -5.31 18.66 9.52
N LEU A 65 -4.21 18.57 8.77
CA LEU A 65 -4.26 18.36 7.33
C LEU A 65 -4.03 16.89 7.01
N VAL A 66 -4.86 16.38 6.11
CA VAL A 66 -4.72 15.06 5.53
C VAL A 66 -4.29 15.22 4.08
N LEU A 67 -3.21 14.54 3.72
CA LEU A 67 -2.71 14.49 2.36
C LEU A 67 -3.35 13.32 1.63
N LEU A 68 -4.15 13.61 0.61
CA LEU A 68 -4.74 12.59 -0.25
C LEU A 68 -3.84 12.36 -1.45
N LYS A 69 -3.38 11.12 -1.60
CA LYS A 69 -2.62 10.62 -2.75
C LYS A 69 -3.53 9.74 -3.60
N THR A 70 -3.35 9.80 -4.91
CA THR A 70 -4.03 8.91 -5.85
C THR A 70 -3.31 8.91 -7.20
N ASN A 71 -3.55 7.89 -8.02
CA ASN A 71 -3.21 7.82 -9.44
C ASN A 71 -4.42 8.10 -10.36
N ASP A 72 -5.56 8.53 -9.79
CA ASP A 72 -6.77 8.91 -10.54
C ASP A 72 -7.43 10.18 -9.95
N PRO A 73 -6.71 11.33 -9.98
CA PRO A 73 -7.19 12.57 -9.37
C PRO A 73 -8.43 13.12 -10.07
N GLU A 74 -8.60 12.86 -11.37
CA GLU A 74 -9.75 13.29 -12.15
C GLU A 74 -11.04 12.72 -11.59
N PHE A 75 -11.08 11.40 -11.34
CA PHE A 75 -12.27 10.75 -10.79
C PHE A 75 -12.64 11.30 -9.42
N ILE A 76 -11.64 11.43 -8.52
CA ILE A 76 -11.85 11.96 -7.17
C ILE A 76 -12.36 13.41 -7.26
N SER A 77 -11.68 14.26 -8.03
CA SER A 77 -12.08 15.65 -8.23
C SER A 77 -13.51 15.75 -8.78
N LYS A 78 -13.84 14.99 -9.83
CA LYS A 78 -15.17 15.00 -10.45
C LYS A 78 -16.24 14.53 -9.47
N THR A 79 -16.03 13.39 -8.82
CA THR A 79 -16.98 12.83 -7.86
C THR A 79 -17.25 13.80 -6.72
N LEU A 80 -16.21 14.41 -6.16
CA LEU A 80 -16.32 15.33 -5.05
C LEU A 80 -16.92 16.69 -5.44
N THR A 81 -16.73 17.16 -6.68
CA THR A 81 -17.23 18.46 -7.14
C THR A 81 -18.63 18.40 -7.78
N THR A 82 -18.96 17.35 -8.53
CA THR A 82 -20.24 17.26 -9.27
C THR A 82 -21.34 16.48 -8.56
N GLN A 83 -21.04 15.39 -7.85
CA GLN A 83 -22.08 14.59 -7.18
C GLN A 83 -22.44 15.12 -5.79
N TRP A 84 -21.50 15.77 -5.11
CA TRP A 84 -21.68 16.28 -3.75
C TRP A 84 -21.80 17.81 -3.72
N GLY A 85 -21.29 18.49 -4.75
CA GLY A 85 -21.32 19.94 -4.89
C GLY A 85 -20.08 20.61 -4.27
N PRO A 86 -19.71 21.82 -4.74
CA PRO A 86 -18.54 22.55 -4.26
C PRO A 86 -18.62 22.98 -2.77
N SER A 87 -19.79 22.84 -2.14
CA SER A 87 -20.08 23.25 -0.77
C SER A 87 -20.01 22.12 0.28
N THR A 88 -19.88 20.85 -0.11
CA THR A 88 -19.91 19.70 0.83
C THR A 88 -18.54 19.22 1.30
N MET A 89 -17.49 19.38 0.50
CA MET A 89 -16.14 18.97 0.88
C MET A 89 -15.19 20.16 0.81
N THR A 90 -14.59 20.51 1.94
CA THR A 90 -13.62 21.59 2.02
C THR A 90 -12.24 21.08 1.61
N PHE A 91 -11.69 21.61 0.52
CA PHE A 91 -10.29 21.45 0.18
C PHE A 91 -9.48 22.61 0.74
N VAL A 92 -8.34 22.33 1.38
CA VAL A 92 -7.36 23.36 1.69
C VAL A 92 -6.60 23.74 0.43
N SER A 93 -6.23 22.74 -0.37
CA SER A 93 -5.58 22.97 -1.66
C SER A 93 -5.75 21.77 -2.58
N GLN A 94 -5.94 22.05 -3.88
CA GLN A 94 -5.64 21.10 -4.95
C GLN A 94 -4.16 21.25 -5.31
N LEU A 95 -3.42 20.14 -5.29
CA LEU A 95 -1.97 20.12 -5.53
C LEU A 95 -1.66 19.74 -6.98
N ARG A 96 -2.54 18.96 -7.60
CA ARG A 96 -2.42 18.45 -8.97
C ARG A 96 -3.72 18.67 -9.74
N SER A 97 -3.62 19.01 -11.02
CA SER A 97 -4.75 19.03 -11.95
C SER A 97 -5.11 17.63 -12.45
N ALA A 98 -6.16 17.52 -13.26
CA ALA A 98 -6.63 16.27 -13.84
C ALA A 98 -5.59 15.60 -14.76
N ASP A 99 -4.73 16.40 -15.41
CA ASP A 99 -3.60 15.95 -16.23
C ASP A 99 -2.32 15.66 -15.40
N LEU A 100 -2.44 15.63 -14.07
CA LEU A 100 -1.35 15.39 -13.13
C LEU A 100 -0.25 16.46 -13.13
N SER A 101 -0.43 17.61 -13.78
CA SER A 101 0.52 18.71 -13.66
C SER A 101 0.47 19.33 -12.26
N THR A 102 1.64 19.74 -11.74
CA THR A 102 1.75 20.31 -10.39
C THR A 102 1.15 21.72 -10.39
N LEU A 103 0.12 21.94 -9.59
CA LEU A 103 -0.47 23.26 -9.36
C LEU A 103 0.14 23.95 -8.15
N LYS A 104 0.33 23.21 -7.05
CA LYS A 104 0.83 23.73 -5.76
C LYS A 104 1.65 22.66 -5.03
N SER A 105 2.64 23.10 -4.26
CA SER A 105 3.46 22.21 -3.41
C SER A 105 2.84 22.01 -2.02
N ALA A 106 2.92 20.79 -1.50
CA ALA A 106 2.55 20.45 -0.11
C ALA A 106 3.76 20.29 0.82
N ALA A 107 4.98 20.59 0.36
CA ALA A 107 6.21 20.28 1.09
C ALA A 107 6.28 20.88 2.51
N ASN A 108 5.62 22.01 2.74
CA ASN A 108 5.61 22.71 4.03
C ASN A 108 4.27 22.61 4.77
N ALA A 109 3.33 21.78 4.29
CA ALA A 109 2.05 21.60 4.96
C ALA A 109 2.21 20.73 6.22
N PRO A 110 1.59 21.09 7.37
CA PRO A 110 1.59 20.26 8.57
C PRO A 110 0.64 19.06 8.39
N VAL A 111 1.09 18.08 7.61
CA VAL A 111 0.34 16.85 7.30
C VAL A 111 0.36 15.92 8.50
N ALA A 112 -0.83 15.60 9.00
CA ALA A 112 -1.05 14.69 10.11
C ALA A 112 -1.20 13.22 9.66
N MET A 113 -1.76 13.02 8.47
CA MET A 113 -2.05 11.71 7.91
C MET A 113 -1.95 11.75 6.39
N GLU A 114 -1.40 10.70 5.82
CA GLU A 114 -1.48 10.44 4.38
C GLU A 114 -2.50 9.33 4.13
N LEU A 115 -3.43 9.59 3.21
CA LEU A 115 -4.33 8.59 2.66
C LEU A 115 -3.99 8.42 1.19
N ASP A 116 -3.57 7.23 0.80
CA ASP A 116 -3.29 6.89 -0.58
C ASP A 116 -4.37 5.97 -1.13
N PHE A 117 -5.13 6.49 -2.10
CA PHE A 117 -6.12 5.73 -2.85
C PHE A 117 -5.51 5.32 -4.19
N TYR A 118 -4.96 4.11 -4.23
CA TYR A 118 -4.27 3.59 -5.39
C TYR A 118 -5.21 2.73 -6.24
N MET A 119 -5.53 3.20 -7.45
CA MET A 119 -6.44 2.53 -8.37
C MET A 119 -5.71 1.49 -9.23
N PHE A 120 -6.22 0.26 -9.28
CA PHE A 120 -5.74 -0.79 -10.17
C PHE A 120 -6.56 -0.85 -11.44
N MET A 121 -6.31 0.04 -12.40
CA MET A 121 -6.96 0.00 -13.72
C MET A 121 -5.96 0.11 -14.88
N PRO A 122 -6.23 -0.59 -16.00
CA PRO A 122 -5.50 -0.35 -17.24
C PRO A 122 -5.52 1.13 -17.63
N GLY A 123 -4.37 1.66 -18.01
CA GLY A 123 -4.22 3.05 -18.47
C GLY A 123 -4.11 4.11 -17.37
N LYS A 124 -4.16 3.74 -16.09
CA LYS A 124 -3.81 4.65 -14.98
C LYS A 124 -2.32 4.62 -14.69
N GLU A 125 -1.81 5.70 -14.10
CA GLU A 125 -0.41 5.76 -13.69
C GLU A 125 -0.10 4.71 -12.63
N THR A 126 1.14 4.25 -12.64
CA THR A 126 1.62 3.15 -11.78
C THR A 126 2.16 3.66 -10.45
N THR A 127 2.04 4.96 -10.21
CA THR A 127 2.47 5.67 -9.01
C THR A 127 1.34 6.57 -8.55
N SER A 128 1.02 6.53 -7.27
CA SER A 128 0.15 7.52 -6.65
C SER A 128 0.93 8.81 -6.39
N THR A 129 0.29 9.95 -6.59
CA THR A 129 0.88 11.26 -6.33
C THR A 129 -0.01 12.08 -5.40
N ALA A 130 0.60 13.00 -4.66
CA ALA A 130 -0.12 13.93 -3.80
C ALA A 130 -1.05 14.83 -4.64
N ALA A 131 -2.36 14.64 -4.49
CA ALA A 131 -3.37 15.29 -5.32
C ALA A 131 -4.14 16.37 -4.56
N PHE A 132 -4.50 16.12 -3.31
CA PHE A 132 -5.35 17.01 -2.52
C PHE A 132 -4.85 17.16 -1.08
N LEU A 133 -5.03 18.36 -0.53
CA LEU A 133 -4.83 18.65 0.87
C LEU A 133 -6.18 19.02 1.47
N VAL A 134 -6.63 18.26 2.47
CA VAL A 134 -7.97 18.40 3.06
C VAL A 134 -7.86 18.49 4.59
N PRO A 135 -8.76 19.22 5.27
CA PRO A 135 -8.81 19.19 6.72
C PRO A 135 -9.38 17.85 7.19
N ALA A 136 -9.00 17.38 8.38
CA ALA A 136 -9.52 16.15 8.97
C ALA A 136 -11.06 16.16 9.09
N SER A 137 -11.68 17.34 9.24
CA SER A 137 -13.14 17.49 9.25
C SER A 137 -13.83 17.03 7.95
N SER A 138 -13.13 17.04 6.80
CA SER A 138 -13.67 16.63 5.50
C SER A 138 -13.71 15.12 5.29
N LEU A 139 -13.04 14.33 6.16
CA LEU A 139 -12.95 12.88 6.00
C LEU A 139 -14.31 12.19 6.10
N LYS A 140 -15.21 12.68 6.97
CA LYS A 140 -16.55 12.12 7.09
C LYS A 140 -17.33 12.22 5.78
N THR A 141 -17.33 13.39 5.13
CA THR A 141 -17.98 13.58 3.84
C THR A 141 -17.41 12.63 2.79
N MET A 142 -16.09 12.44 2.77
CA MET A 142 -15.45 11.52 1.82
C MET A 142 -15.86 10.05 2.05
N VAL A 143 -15.96 9.62 3.31
CA VAL A 143 -16.46 8.27 3.66
C VAL A 143 -17.92 8.13 3.27
N ASP A 144 -18.76 9.11 3.59
CA ASP A 144 -20.18 9.12 3.20
C ASP A 144 -20.35 9.06 1.67
N ALA A 145 -19.42 9.66 0.91
CA ALA A 145 -19.41 9.62 -0.55
C ALA A 145 -19.18 8.22 -1.15
N GLN A 146 -18.54 7.31 -0.41
CA GLN A 146 -18.37 5.91 -0.83
C GLN A 146 -19.69 5.16 -0.90
N GLY A 147 -20.77 5.68 -0.28
CA GLY A 147 -22.12 5.14 -0.46
C GLY A 147 -22.72 5.38 -1.86
N SER A 148 -22.12 6.26 -2.67
CA SER A 148 -22.59 6.49 -4.04
C SER A 148 -22.18 5.32 -4.97
N PRO A 149 -23.05 4.88 -5.90
CA PRO A 149 -22.75 3.72 -6.76
C PRO A 149 -21.44 3.86 -7.56
N SER A 150 -21.16 5.05 -8.10
CA SER A 150 -19.96 5.29 -8.90
C SER A 150 -18.69 5.22 -8.05
N PHE A 151 -18.68 5.87 -6.89
CA PHE A 151 -17.51 5.85 -6.01
C PHE A 151 -17.34 4.47 -5.37
N TYR A 152 -18.43 3.80 -5.04
CA TYR A 152 -18.42 2.42 -4.56
C TYR A 152 -17.72 1.47 -5.54
N ILE A 153 -18.14 1.44 -6.82
CA ILE A 153 -17.50 0.59 -7.85
C ILE A 153 -16.02 0.94 -8.01
N TRP A 154 -15.68 2.23 -7.90
CA TRP A 154 -14.30 2.69 -7.93
C TRP A 154 -13.50 2.15 -6.73
N THR A 155 -14.04 2.23 -5.51
CA THR A 155 -13.34 1.74 -4.30
C THR A 155 -13.08 0.23 -4.33
N MET A 156 -13.98 -0.56 -4.95
CA MET A 156 -13.77 -2.00 -5.13
C MET A 156 -12.54 -2.37 -5.98
N GLN A 157 -11.95 -1.39 -6.69
CA GLN A 157 -10.77 -1.57 -7.52
C GLN A 157 -9.54 -0.83 -7.00
N ALA A 158 -9.63 -0.20 -5.82
CA ALA A 158 -8.58 0.59 -5.23
C ALA A 158 -8.04 -0.03 -3.93
N GLU A 159 -6.74 0.15 -3.68
CA GLU A 159 -6.14 0.00 -2.36
C GLU A 159 -6.29 1.33 -1.60
N LEU A 160 -6.59 1.25 -0.30
CA LEU A 160 -6.50 2.38 0.62
C LEU A 160 -5.28 2.17 1.53
N SER A 161 -4.23 2.96 1.38
CA SER A 161 -3.11 2.97 2.32
C SER A 161 -3.23 4.16 3.27
N VAL A 162 -3.18 3.86 4.56
CA VAL A 162 -3.26 4.82 5.66
C VAL A 162 -1.90 4.90 6.31
N LYS A 163 -1.31 6.09 6.31
CA LYS A 163 -0.01 6.36 6.97
C LYS A 163 -0.12 7.52 7.93
N MET A 164 0.19 7.28 9.19
CA MET A 164 0.31 8.34 10.19
C MET A 164 1.68 9.00 10.07
N VAL A 165 1.71 10.34 10.06
CA VAL A 165 2.97 11.11 10.03
C VAL A 165 3.29 11.54 11.46
N ASP A 166 4.52 11.29 11.90
CA ASP A 166 5.00 11.54 13.28
C ASP A 166 5.20 13.05 13.57
N THR A 167 4.14 13.84 13.47
CA THR A 167 4.18 15.30 13.74
C THR A 167 3.54 15.70 15.06
N PHE A 168 2.99 14.76 15.85
CA PHE A 168 2.35 15.09 17.12
C PHE A 168 3.16 14.61 18.32
N SER A 169 3.70 15.55 19.08
CA SER A 169 4.18 15.34 20.43
C SER A 169 2.97 15.17 21.37
N HIS A 170 2.86 13.97 21.97
CA HIS A 170 2.01 13.63 23.13
C HIS A 170 0.48 13.81 22.98
N ALA A 171 -0.16 12.96 22.16
CA ALA A 171 -1.50 12.36 22.36
C ALA A 171 -1.91 11.59 21.08
N ARG A 172 -1.01 10.73 20.58
CA ARG A 172 -1.16 10.01 19.31
C ARG A 172 -2.49 9.25 19.28
N ASP A 173 -2.81 8.54 20.34
CA ASP A 173 -4.00 7.68 20.41
C ASP A 173 -5.32 8.45 20.26
N GLU A 174 -5.44 9.65 20.85
CA GLU A 174 -6.71 10.39 20.83
C GLU A 174 -6.95 11.12 19.50
N ALA A 175 -5.91 11.73 18.92
CA ALA A 175 -6.00 12.38 17.61
C ALA A 175 -6.12 11.35 16.46
N GLU A 176 -5.39 10.23 16.57
CA GLU A 176 -5.44 9.11 15.62
C GLU A 176 -6.80 8.41 15.65
N GLU A 177 -7.27 7.97 16.83
CA GLU A 177 -8.48 7.17 16.94
C GLU A 177 -9.75 8.01 16.79
N LYS A 178 -9.85 9.21 17.40
CA LYS A 178 -11.11 9.98 17.43
C LYS A 178 -11.29 10.93 16.23
N LEU A 179 -10.22 11.45 15.63
CA LEU A 179 -10.32 12.52 14.62
C LEU A 179 -10.01 12.02 13.21
N LEU A 180 -8.94 11.24 13.04
CA LEU A 180 -8.45 10.86 11.72
C LEU A 180 -9.04 9.51 11.27
N LEU A 181 -9.08 8.51 12.14
CA LEU A 181 -9.51 7.16 11.77
C LEU A 181 -10.97 6.86 12.10
N ARG A 182 -11.57 7.59 13.06
CA ARG A 182 -12.99 7.43 13.45
C ARG A 182 -13.98 7.39 12.28
N PRO A 183 -13.88 8.25 11.25
CA PRO A 183 -14.79 8.21 10.12
C PRO A 183 -14.81 6.83 9.43
N TYR A 184 -13.65 6.19 9.30
CA TYR A 184 -13.50 4.88 8.68
C TYR A 184 -13.88 3.73 9.62
N THR A 185 -13.57 3.83 10.92
CA THR A 185 -13.87 2.79 11.91
C THR A 185 -15.32 2.80 12.39
N THR A 186 -16.08 3.89 12.23
CA THR A 186 -17.48 3.99 12.69
C THR A 186 -18.52 4.21 11.58
N GLY A 187 -18.11 4.62 10.38
CA GLY A 187 -19.01 4.79 9.23
C GLY A 187 -19.61 3.48 8.69
N PHE A 188 -20.76 3.60 8.02
CA PHE A 188 -21.42 2.52 7.27
C PHE A 188 -20.66 2.30 5.95
N LEU A 189 -20.08 1.11 5.77
CA LEU A 189 -19.34 0.75 4.56
C LEU A 189 -19.80 -0.65 4.12
N ARG A 190 -20.47 -0.74 2.97
CA ARG A 190 -20.62 -1.99 2.19
C ARG A 190 -19.44 -2.10 1.21
N PRO A 191 -19.11 -3.31 0.72
CA PRO A 191 -17.78 -3.91 0.75
C PRO A 191 -16.67 -3.04 0.19
N CYS A 192 -15.56 -3.13 0.91
CA CYS A 192 -14.51 -2.14 0.98
C CYS A 192 -13.47 -2.26 -0.14
N PHE A 193 -12.45 -1.41 -0.05
CA PHE A 193 -11.22 -1.48 -0.84
C PHE A 193 -10.73 -2.92 -1.05
N VAL A 194 -10.13 -3.18 -2.21
CA VAL A 194 -9.52 -4.48 -2.49
C VAL A 194 -8.38 -4.81 -1.51
N GLY A 195 -7.81 -3.78 -0.88
CA GLY A 195 -6.93 -3.92 0.28
C GLY A 195 -6.71 -2.65 1.07
N VAL A 196 -6.19 -2.81 2.28
CA VAL A 196 -5.74 -1.68 3.10
C VAL A 196 -4.38 -1.93 3.73
N SER A 197 -3.50 -0.96 3.57
CA SER A 197 -2.25 -0.87 4.33
C SER A 197 -2.41 0.15 5.45
N THR A 198 -1.83 -0.12 6.62
CA THR A 198 -2.00 0.72 7.83
C THR A 198 -0.66 1.01 8.49
N THR A 199 0.25 1.63 7.75
CA THR A 199 1.63 1.89 8.21
C THR A 199 1.64 2.95 9.32
N GLY A 200 2.24 2.63 10.47
CA GLY A 200 2.32 3.56 11.60
C GLY A 200 0.99 3.80 12.33
N VAL A 201 -0.04 2.98 12.05
CA VAL A 201 -1.32 2.99 12.77
C VAL A 201 -1.24 2.01 13.96
N ALA A 202 -1.85 2.38 15.08
CA ALA A 202 -1.91 1.53 16.27
C ALA A 202 -2.52 0.15 15.95
N PRO A 203 -1.97 -0.98 16.46
CA PRO A 203 -2.36 -2.33 16.06
C PRO A 203 -3.87 -2.62 16.19
N ARG A 204 -4.51 -2.14 17.27
CA ARG A 204 -5.95 -2.31 17.49
C ARG A 204 -6.78 -1.62 16.41
N THR A 205 -6.43 -0.39 16.05
CA THR A 205 -7.14 0.39 15.03
C THR A 205 -6.85 -0.14 13.63
N ALA A 206 -5.62 -0.58 13.37
CA ALA A 206 -5.25 -1.28 12.15
C ALA A 206 -6.10 -2.56 11.97
N ALA A 207 -6.23 -3.38 13.00
CA ALA A 207 -7.08 -4.57 12.97
C ALA A 207 -8.56 -4.24 12.73
N LEU A 208 -9.07 -3.13 13.28
CA LEU A 208 -10.45 -2.68 13.00
C LEU A 208 -10.63 -2.23 11.54
N LEU A 209 -9.69 -1.42 11.02
CA LEU A 209 -9.70 -0.97 9.63
C LEU A 209 -9.65 -2.17 8.68
N ARG A 210 -8.79 -3.15 8.97
CA ARG A 210 -8.63 -4.36 8.17
C ARG A 210 -9.77 -5.35 8.32
N GLY A 211 -10.29 -5.54 9.53
CA GLY A 211 -11.42 -6.43 9.81
C GLY A 211 -12.71 -5.99 9.11
N LYS A 212 -12.86 -4.69 8.87
CA LYS A 212 -13.95 -4.15 8.03
C LYS A 212 -13.81 -4.47 6.53
N LEU A 213 -12.64 -4.94 6.09
CA LEU A 213 -12.35 -5.28 4.68
C LEU A 213 -12.58 -6.73 4.33
N ASN A 214 -12.99 -7.56 5.29
CA ASN A 214 -13.38 -8.94 5.04
C ASN A 214 -14.71 -8.95 4.26
N GLY A 215 -14.65 -8.52 3.00
CA GLY A 215 -15.61 -8.86 1.99
C GLY A 215 -15.36 -10.30 1.54
N ASP A 216 -16.43 -10.99 1.19
CA ASP A 216 -16.39 -12.33 0.61
C ASP A 216 -15.91 -12.28 -0.85
N TYR A 217 -14.70 -11.75 -1.09
CA TYR A 217 -14.15 -11.72 -2.44
C TYR A 217 -13.75 -13.13 -2.85
N GLU A 218 -14.44 -13.64 -3.86
CA GLU A 218 -14.08 -14.93 -4.46
C GLU A 218 -12.67 -14.85 -5.07
N ALA A 219 -11.86 -15.89 -4.84
CA ALA A 219 -10.53 -16.04 -5.43
C ALA A 219 -10.53 -15.80 -6.95
N SER A 220 -11.60 -16.27 -7.61
CA SER A 220 -11.84 -16.13 -9.05
C SER A 220 -11.76 -14.66 -9.50
N GLY A 221 -12.32 -13.72 -8.72
CA GLY A 221 -12.35 -12.29 -9.02
C GLY A 221 -10.95 -11.66 -9.03
N HIS A 222 -10.15 -11.92 -7.98
CA HIS A 222 -8.78 -11.44 -7.90
C HIS A 222 -7.89 -12.03 -9.00
N LEU A 223 -8.02 -13.33 -9.26
CA LEU A 223 -7.27 -14.00 -10.32
C LEU A 223 -7.61 -13.44 -11.70
N ASN A 224 -8.90 -13.18 -11.98
CA ASN A 224 -9.34 -12.57 -13.23
C ASN A 224 -8.82 -11.12 -13.38
N LYS A 225 -8.84 -10.33 -12.31
CA LYS A 225 -8.29 -8.97 -12.32
C LYS A 225 -6.79 -8.98 -12.57
N LEU A 226 -6.04 -9.85 -11.89
CA LEU A 226 -4.60 -9.96 -12.06
C LEU A 226 -4.23 -10.44 -13.47
N ARG A 227 -4.98 -11.38 -14.05
CA ARG A 227 -4.85 -11.77 -15.47
C ARG A 227 -5.13 -10.61 -16.42
N SER A 228 -6.16 -9.80 -16.15
CA SER A 228 -6.45 -8.62 -16.96
C SER A 228 -5.30 -7.60 -16.92
N LEU A 229 -4.72 -7.34 -15.74
CA LEU A 229 -3.55 -6.46 -15.61
C LEU A 229 -2.32 -7.03 -16.33
N LEU A 230 -2.11 -8.34 -16.26
CA LEU A 230 -1.02 -9.04 -16.94
C LEU A 230 -1.13 -8.98 -18.46
N ASN A 231 -2.31 -9.28 -19.02
CA ASN A 231 -2.54 -9.22 -20.46
C ASN A 231 -2.30 -7.80 -20.96
N TRP A 232 -2.80 -6.79 -20.25
CA TRP A 232 -2.57 -5.39 -20.61
C TRP A 232 -1.10 -4.95 -20.50
N ALA A 233 -0.35 -5.52 -19.56
CA ALA A 233 1.09 -5.31 -19.46
C ALA A 233 1.84 -5.96 -20.62
N ALA A 234 1.42 -7.18 -21.03
CA ALA A 234 2.02 -7.93 -22.13
C ALA A 234 1.75 -7.30 -23.51
N ASP A 235 0.50 -6.91 -23.80
CA ASP A 235 0.06 -6.33 -25.09
C ASP A 235 0.86 -5.08 -25.51
N ARG A 236 1.53 -4.44 -24.55
CA ARG A 236 2.25 -3.17 -24.74
C ARG A 236 3.70 -3.21 -24.31
N ALA A 237 4.17 -4.38 -23.85
CA ALA A 237 5.59 -4.60 -23.59
C ALA A 237 6.42 -4.48 -24.89
N GLU A 238 5.76 -4.51 -26.03
CA GLU A 238 6.35 -4.35 -27.36
C GLU A 238 6.58 -2.89 -27.77
N GLU A 239 5.96 -1.90 -27.11
CA GLU A 239 5.96 -0.49 -27.57
C GLU A 239 6.87 0.44 -26.74
N ASP A 240 6.99 0.20 -25.43
CA ASP A 240 7.71 1.09 -24.49
C ASP A 240 8.13 0.32 -23.22
N TRP A 241 9.45 0.22 -22.99
CA TRP A 241 10.01 -0.47 -21.82
C TRP A 241 9.67 0.21 -20.50
N GLU A 242 9.67 1.54 -20.42
CA GLU A 242 9.34 2.23 -19.17
C GLU A 242 7.88 2.02 -18.81
N ALA A 243 7.00 2.10 -19.81
CA ALA A 243 5.61 1.75 -19.65
C ALA A 243 5.47 0.29 -19.21
N ALA A 244 6.13 -0.66 -19.87
CA ALA A 244 6.07 -2.08 -19.52
C ALA A 244 6.43 -2.33 -18.05
N VAL A 245 7.55 -1.77 -17.58
CA VAL A 245 7.99 -1.86 -16.18
C VAL A 245 6.92 -1.33 -15.24
N GLY A 246 6.36 -0.16 -15.53
CA GLY A 246 5.29 0.41 -14.71
C GLY A 246 4.08 -0.53 -14.61
N ARG A 247 3.64 -1.10 -15.74
CA ARG A 247 2.44 -1.94 -15.81
C ARG A 247 2.60 -3.28 -15.11
N PHE A 248 3.74 -3.95 -15.32
CA PHE A 248 4.09 -5.12 -14.52
C PHE A 248 4.24 -4.77 -13.04
N GLY A 249 4.74 -3.57 -12.71
CA GLY A 249 4.75 -3.03 -11.36
C GLY A 249 3.36 -2.89 -10.73
N MET A 250 2.36 -2.44 -11.50
CA MET A 250 0.96 -2.37 -11.04
C MET A 250 0.39 -3.77 -10.77
N ALA A 251 0.63 -4.73 -11.67
CA ALA A 251 0.22 -6.11 -11.47
C ALA A 251 0.90 -6.73 -10.24
N ARG A 252 2.20 -6.45 -10.04
CA ARG A 252 2.97 -6.88 -8.86
C ARG A 252 2.36 -6.33 -7.58
N ARG A 253 2.17 -5.02 -7.50
CA ARG A 253 1.58 -4.36 -6.32
C ARG A 253 0.19 -4.90 -6.00
N TYR A 254 -0.64 -5.16 -7.02
CA TYR A 254 -1.95 -5.79 -6.82
C TYR A 254 -1.81 -7.18 -6.20
N ALA A 255 -0.93 -8.02 -6.77
CA ALA A 255 -0.70 -9.37 -6.29
C ALA A 255 -0.16 -9.39 -4.85
N GLU A 256 0.81 -8.53 -4.52
CA GLU A 256 1.39 -8.39 -3.18
C GLU A 256 0.36 -7.92 -2.15
N MET A 257 -0.49 -6.96 -2.51
CA MET A 257 -1.55 -6.44 -1.64
C MET A 257 -2.62 -7.51 -1.38
N VAL A 258 -3.11 -8.16 -2.43
CA VAL A 258 -4.09 -9.26 -2.30
C VAL A 258 -3.49 -10.40 -1.46
N TRP A 259 -2.21 -10.72 -1.69
CA TRP A 259 -1.49 -11.70 -0.89
C TRP A 259 -1.44 -11.34 0.59
N GLY A 260 -0.98 -10.13 0.92
CA GLY A 260 -0.86 -9.66 2.30
C GLY A 260 -2.20 -9.70 3.05
N ASN A 261 -3.29 -9.31 2.38
CA ASN A 261 -4.62 -9.38 3.00
C ASN A 261 -5.06 -10.83 3.25
N HIS A 262 -4.81 -11.76 2.31
CA HIS A 262 -5.16 -13.17 2.49
C HIS A 262 -4.27 -13.88 3.52
N GLU A 263 -2.99 -13.53 3.61
CA GLU A 263 -2.05 -14.02 4.63
C GLU A 263 -2.59 -13.73 6.04
N GLU A 264 -3.11 -12.52 6.26
CA GLU A 264 -3.76 -12.13 7.52
C GLU A 264 -5.08 -12.89 7.77
N CYS A 265 -5.91 -13.09 6.75
CA CYS A 265 -7.14 -13.89 6.86
C CYS A 265 -6.86 -15.34 7.25
N MET A 266 -5.82 -15.94 6.68
CA MET A 266 -5.38 -17.30 7.02
C MET A 266 -4.86 -17.38 8.45
N ALA A 267 -4.09 -16.38 8.90
CA ALA A 267 -3.65 -16.29 10.29
C ALA A 267 -4.84 -16.18 11.28
N ALA A 268 -5.95 -15.59 10.83
CA ALA A 268 -7.21 -15.53 11.58
C ALA A 268 -8.08 -16.81 11.48
N GLY A 269 -7.55 -17.90 10.92
CA GLY A 269 -8.22 -19.21 10.84
C GLY A 269 -9.26 -19.33 9.72
N ARG A 270 -9.23 -18.46 8.71
CA ARG A 270 -10.11 -18.56 7.53
C ARG A 270 -9.31 -19.11 6.34
N PRO A 271 -9.48 -20.39 5.97
CA PRO A 271 -8.75 -20.97 4.84
C PRO A 271 -9.17 -20.31 3.53
N PHE A 272 -8.20 -20.17 2.61
CA PHE A 272 -8.42 -19.61 1.27
C PHE A 272 -7.82 -20.55 0.21
N ASP A 273 -8.69 -21.26 -0.51
CA ASP A 273 -8.28 -22.28 -1.49
C ASP A 273 -7.51 -21.72 -2.69
N GLY A 274 -7.66 -20.42 -2.96
CA GLY A 274 -7.00 -19.72 -4.07
C GLY A 274 -5.55 -19.31 -3.81
N ILE A 275 -5.01 -19.51 -2.60
CA ILE A 275 -3.72 -18.94 -2.19
C ILE A 275 -2.58 -19.42 -3.11
N HIS A 276 -2.53 -20.72 -3.40
CA HIS A 276 -1.52 -21.29 -4.30
C HIS A 276 -1.62 -20.72 -5.72
N GLN A 277 -2.84 -20.45 -6.21
CA GLN A 277 -3.05 -19.87 -7.53
C GLN A 277 -2.60 -18.40 -7.56
N LEU A 278 -2.89 -17.63 -6.51
CA LEU A 278 -2.36 -16.27 -6.37
C LEU A 278 -0.84 -16.26 -6.36
N TRP A 279 -0.21 -17.18 -5.60
CA TRP A 279 1.25 -17.29 -5.56
C TRP A 279 1.85 -17.63 -6.93
N LEU A 280 1.22 -18.55 -7.67
CA LEU A 280 1.64 -18.92 -9.02
C LEU A 280 1.57 -17.73 -9.99
N ILE A 281 0.46 -17.00 -9.98
CA ILE A 281 0.32 -15.82 -10.84
C ILE A 281 1.29 -14.72 -10.41
N HIS A 282 1.47 -14.49 -9.10
CA HIS A 282 2.46 -13.54 -8.60
C HIS A 282 3.88 -13.91 -9.07
N SER A 283 4.28 -15.17 -8.93
CA SER A 283 5.57 -15.67 -9.44
C SER A 283 5.71 -15.45 -10.95
N SER A 284 4.62 -15.59 -11.72
CA SER A 284 4.61 -15.25 -13.15
C SER A 284 4.79 -13.75 -13.41
N VAL A 285 4.14 -12.88 -12.64
CA VAL A 285 4.32 -11.42 -12.72
C VAL A 285 5.79 -11.06 -12.48
N CYS A 286 6.38 -11.61 -11.42
CA CYS A 286 7.79 -11.39 -11.09
C CYS A 286 8.70 -11.87 -12.22
N ALA A 287 8.41 -13.05 -12.78
CA ALA A 287 9.19 -13.58 -13.89
C ALA A 287 9.09 -12.71 -15.14
N GLU A 288 7.92 -12.15 -15.47
CA GLU A 288 7.79 -11.24 -16.62
C GLU A 288 8.48 -9.89 -16.36
N LEU A 289 8.46 -9.37 -15.13
CA LEU A 289 9.20 -8.17 -14.76
C LEU A 289 10.72 -8.35 -14.91
N VAL A 290 11.24 -9.51 -14.51
CA VAL A 290 12.65 -9.89 -14.75
C VAL A 290 12.95 -10.08 -16.24
N GLN A 291 11.99 -10.58 -17.02
CA GLN A 291 12.13 -10.67 -18.47
C GLN A 291 12.24 -9.29 -19.12
N VAL A 292 11.46 -8.31 -18.65
CA VAL A 292 11.57 -6.92 -19.12
C VAL A 292 12.96 -6.36 -18.82
N LEU A 293 13.47 -6.56 -17.60
CA LEU A 293 14.84 -6.17 -17.25
C LEU A 293 15.87 -6.83 -18.16
N LEU A 294 15.77 -8.14 -18.38
CA LEU A 294 16.63 -8.89 -19.28
C LEU A 294 16.60 -8.32 -20.71
N ASN A 295 15.41 -8.02 -21.22
CA ASN A 295 15.27 -7.44 -22.56
C ASN A 295 15.92 -6.07 -22.68
N ILE A 296 15.81 -5.23 -21.64
CA ILE A 296 16.48 -3.92 -21.59
C ILE A 296 18.01 -4.11 -21.55
N ALA A 297 18.50 -5.00 -20.68
CA ALA A 297 19.94 -5.28 -20.52
C ALA A 297 20.58 -5.87 -21.78
N THR A 298 19.85 -6.72 -22.52
CA THR A 298 20.36 -7.37 -23.74
C THR A 298 20.13 -6.56 -25.02
N GLY A 299 19.52 -5.37 -24.94
CA GLY A 299 19.19 -4.58 -26.12
C GLY A 299 18.20 -5.27 -27.05
N GLY A 300 17.18 -5.92 -26.49
CA GLY A 300 16.05 -6.50 -27.24
C GLY A 300 15.38 -5.50 -28.19
N PRO A 301 14.44 -5.92 -29.05
CA PRO A 301 14.11 -5.30 -30.35
C PRO A 301 13.64 -3.82 -30.37
N MET A 302 13.63 -3.11 -29.24
CA MET A 302 13.23 -1.72 -29.11
C MET A 302 14.35 -0.82 -28.54
N GLY A 303 15.43 -0.64 -29.32
CA GLY A 303 16.26 0.57 -29.28
C GLY A 303 17.48 0.58 -28.33
N THR A 304 18.65 0.77 -28.94
CA THR A 304 20.00 1.09 -28.40
C THR A 304 20.39 0.58 -27.01
N ILE A 305 21.30 -0.38 -27.04
CA ILE A 305 22.13 -0.91 -25.96
C ILE A 305 22.71 0.22 -25.10
N PRO A 306 22.54 0.24 -23.77
CA PRO A 306 23.50 0.91 -22.91
C PRO A 306 24.73 -0.02 -22.82
N THR A 307 25.76 0.27 -23.58
CA THR A 307 27.06 -0.38 -23.42
C THR A 307 27.80 0.33 -22.28
N GLY A 308 28.21 -0.41 -21.25
CA GLY A 308 29.01 0.12 -20.12
C GLY A 308 28.23 1.03 -19.18
N ASP A 309 28.92 1.98 -18.52
CA ASP A 309 28.46 2.96 -17.51
C ASP A 309 27.11 3.68 -17.82
N LYS A 310 26.58 3.56 -19.04
CA LYS A 310 25.28 4.08 -19.49
C LYS A 310 24.08 3.26 -19.04
N GLU A 311 24.26 2.03 -18.52
CA GLU A 311 23.15 1.23 -17.97
C GLU A 311 22.54 1.89 -16.73
N GLU A 312 23.38 2.45 -15.84
CA GLU A 312 22.94 3.16 -14.64
C GLU A 312 22.28 4.52 -14.94
N GLU A 313 22.58 5.10 -16.11
CA GLU A 313 21.95 6.35 -16.58
C GLU A 313 20.57 6.10 -17.23
N ASN A 314 20.24 4.87 -17.62
CA ASN A 314 18.96 4.54 -18.22
C ASN A 314 17.85 4.42 -17.15
N ALA A 315 16.98 5.42 -17.09
CA ALA A 315 15.88 5.47 -16.13
C ALA A 315 14.95 4.24 -16.18
N ALA A 316 14.69 3.69 -17.37
CA ALA A 316 13.85 2.49 -17.51
C ALA A 316 14.56 1.25 -16.95
N PHE A 317 15.87 1.12 -17.17
CA PHE A 317 16.68 0.04 -16.60
C PHE A 317 16.73 0.11 -15.07
N VAL A 318 17.03 1.29 -14.49
CA VAL A 318 17.06 1.48 -13.03
C VAL A 318 15.70 1.14 -12.41
N LYS A 319 14.61 1.59 -13.04
CA LYS A 319 13.24 1.29 -12.60
C LYS A 319 12.94 -0.21 -12.70
N ALA A 320 13.32 -0.87 -13.80
CA ALA A 320 13.14 -2.31 -14.01
C ALA A 320 13.91 -3.13 -12.98
N ARG A 321 15.19 -2.81 -12.75
CA ARG A 321 16.08 -3.48 -11.80
C ARG A 321 15.53 -3.36 -10.39
N LYS A 322 15.16 -2.15 -9.96
CA LYS A 322 14.54 -1.93 -8.65
C LYS A 322 13.26 -2.75 -8.49
N ALA A 323 12.36 -2.70 -9.48
CA ALA A 323 11.09 -3.40 -9.40
C ALA A 323 11.28 -4.94 -9.37
N ALA A 324 12.20 -5.47 -10.19
CA ALA A 324 12.55 -6.89 -10.19
C ALA A 324 13.16 -7.34 -8.85
N GLY A 325 14.08 -6.54 -8.29
CA GLY A 325 14.69 -6.80 -6.98
C GLY A 325 13.67 -6.77 -5.85
N GLU A 326 12.73 -5.82 -5.83
CA GLU A 326 11.60 -5.80 -4.88
C GLU A 326 10.72 -7.06 -5.01
N ALA A 327 10.41 -7.45 -6.25
CA ALA A 327 9.58 -8.62 -6.53
C ALA A 327 10.23 -9.93 -6.04
N ILE A 328 11.52 -10.12 -6.33
CA ILE A 328 12.26 -11.30 -5.86
C ILE A 328 12.36 -11.28 -4.33
N ARG A 329 12.71 -10.13 -3.72
CA ARG A 329 12.77 -10.00 -2.25
C ARG A 329 11.47 -10.41 -1.59
N PHE A 330 10.33 -9.94 -2.11
CA PHE A 330 9.02 -10.32 -1.58
C PHE A 330 8.80 -11.84 -1.57
N LEU A 331 9.15 -12.52 -2.66
CA LEU A 331 9.00 -13.97 -2.78
C LEU A 331 9.99 -14.73 -1.88
N THR A 332 11.23 -14.28 -1.80
CA THR A 332 12.28 -14.91 -0.96
C THR A 332 12.02 -14.78 0.53
N ALA A 333 11.33 -13.71 0.96
CA ALA A 333 10.95 -13.49 2.36
C ALA A 333 9.90 -14.50 2.88
N ARG A 334 9.30 -15.29 1.98
CA ARG A 334 8.23 -16.27 2.28
C ARG A 334 8.58 -17.67 1.78
N PRO A 335 9.64 -18.28 2.34
CA PRO A 335 10.13 -19.58 1.87
C PRO A 335 9.11 -20.71 2.04
N GLU A 336 8.23 -20.65 3.03
CA GLU A 336 7.21 -21.65 3.35
C GLU A 336 6.21 -21.88 2.21
N TRP A 337 5.70 -20.81 1.61
CA TRP A 337 4.82 -20.86 0.43
C TRP A 337 5.55 -21.27 -0.85
N GLY A 338 6.87 -21.19 -0.78
CA GLY A 338 7.77 -21.59 -1.83
C GLY A 338 8.34 -23.00 -1.69
N ARG A 339 8.09 -23.69 -0.58
CA ARG A 339 8.62 -25.03 -0.34
C ARG A 339 7.59 -26.07 -0.76
N PRO A 340 8.03 -27.15 -1.41
CA PRO A 340 7.15 -28.26 -1.66
C PRO A 340 6.80 -28.96 -0.35
N GLU A 341 5.81 -28.49 0.41
CA GLU A 341 5.26 -29.31 1.48
C GLU A 341 4.50 -30.48 0.86
N THR A 342 4.79 -31.66 1.37
CA THR A 342 4.37 -32.97 0.86
C THR A 342 2.86 -33.22 0.93
N GLU A 343 2.07 -32.28 1.45
CA GLU A 343 0.63 -32.43 1.67
C GLU A 343 -0.25 -31.69 0.64
N GLY A 344 0.35 -30.96 -0.31
CA GLY A 344 -0.37 -30.32 -1.41
C GLY A 344 -0.69 -31.26 -2.58
N SER A 345 -1.67 -30.89 -3.43
CA SER A 345 -1.94 -31.60 -4.69
C SER A 345 -0.65 -31.71 -5.53
N PRO A 346 -0.18 -32.92 -5.91
CA PRO A 346 1.09 -33.10 -6.62
C PRO A 346 1.24 -32.23 -7.88
N ARG A 347 0.11 -31.93 -8.54
CA ARG A 347 0.05 -31.09 -9.73
C ARG A 347 0.31 -29.61 -9.42
N ALA A 348 -0.24 -29.07 -8.34
CA ALA A 348 -0.01 -27.69 -7.93
C ALA A 348 1.46 -27.46 -7.53
N MET A 349 2.04 -28.44 -6.83
CA MET A 349 3.45 -28.43 -6.42
C MET A 349 4.40 -28.45 -7.62
N LEU A 350 4.07 -29.21 -8.66
CA LEU A 350 4.82 -29.22 -9.92
C LEU A 350 4.79 -27.85 -10.61
N PHE A 351 3.62 -27.20 -10.69
CA PHE A 351 3.51 -25.86 -11.28
C PHE A 351 4.30 -24.82 -10.48
N LEU A 352 4.30 -24.92 -9.15
CA LEU A 352 5.06 -24.04 -8.26
C LEU A 352 6.56 -24.17 -8.51
N ARG A 353 7.05 -25.41 -8.57
CA ARG A 353 8.45 -25.71 -8.91
C ARG A 353 8.85 -25.12 -10.25
N LYS A 354 8.07 -25.36 -11.30
CA LYS A 354 8.33 -24.84 -12.66
C LYS A 354 8.31 -23.31 -12.70
N SER A 355 7.37 -22.68 -12.00
CA SER A 355 7.27 -21.22 -11.94
C SER A 355 8.51 -20.59 -11.29
N LYS A 356 8.99 -21.18 -10.20
CA LYS A 356 10.21 -20.75 -9.50
C LYS A 356 11.48 -20.98 -10.31
N ALA A 357 11.58 -22.13 -10.99
CA ALA A 357 12.67 -22.41 -11.90
C ALA A 357 12.70 -21.38 -13.04
N LYS A 358 11.54 -21.09 -13.67
CA LYS A 358 11.40 -20.04 -14.69
C LYS A 358 11.89 -18.68 -14.20
N LEU A 359 11.45 -18.24 -13.00
CA LEU A 359 11.92 -17.00 -12.39
C LEU A 359 13.44 -17.00 -12.20
N SER A 360 13.98 -18.10 -11.64
CA SER A 360 15.42 -18.24 -11.37
C SER A 360 16.25 -18.23 -12.65
N PHE A 361 15.77 -18.87 -13.73
CA PHE A 361 16.45 -18.84 -15.03
C PHE A 361 16.45 -17.45 -15.66
N ARG A 362 15.35 -16.72 -15.57
CA ARG A 362 15.27 -15.34 -16.05
C ARG A 362 16.14 -14.40 -15.23
N ALA A 363 16.18 -14.58 -13.91
CA ALA A 363 17.05 -13.80 -13.02
C ALA A 363 18.52 -14.06 -13.31
N HIS A 364 18.90 -15.34 -13.49
CA HIS A 364 20.23 -15.73 -13.96
C HIS A 364 20.60 -15.01 -15.27
N ALA A 365 19.73 -15.08 -16.27
CA ALA A 365 20.00 -14.47 -17.57
C ALA A 365 20.13 -12.95 -17.47
N ALA A 366 19.28 -12.29 -16.68
CA ALA A 366 19.35 -10.85 -16.44
C ALA A 366 20.66 -10.47 -15.75
N CYS A 367 21.08 -11.19 -14.70
CA CYS A 367 22.35 -10.95 -14.02
C CYS A 367 23.54 -11.14 -14.97
N LYS A 368 23.53 -12.20 -15.79
CA LYS A 368 24.56 -12.44 -16.80
C LYS A 368 24.64 -11.26 -17.78
N ALA A 369 23.50 -10.78 -18.27
CA ALA A 369 23.45 -9.66 -19.21
C ALA A 369 24.04 -8.36 -18.64
N MET A 370 23.87 -8.13 -17.33
CA MET A 370 24.43 -6.96 -16.62
C MET A 370 25.89 -7.16 -16.17
N GLY A 371 26.49 -8.32 -16.45
CA GLY A 371 27.85 -8.65 -16.03
C GLY A 371 27.99 -9.09 -14.56
N ASP A 372 26.90 -9.31 -13.82
CA ASP A 372 26.96 -9.85 -12.46
C ASP A 372 27.00 -11.37 -12.47
N VAL A 373 28.21 -11.89 -12.63
CA VAL A 373 28.49 -13.33 -12.66
C VAL A 373 28.15 -14.01 -11.32
N ASP A 374 28.43 -13.36 -10.20
CA ASP A 374 28.19 -13.93 -8.87
C ASP A 374 26.69 -14.15 -8.63
N ALA A 375 25.87 -13.13 -8.88
CA ALA A 375 24.41 -13.25 -8.78
C ALA A 375 23.86 -14.24 -9.82
N ALA A 376 24.40 -14.25 -11.05
CA ALA A 376 24.00 -15.20 -12.08
C ALA A 376 24.22 -16.66 -11.65
N VAL A 377 25.35 -16.95 -10.97
CA VAL A 377 25.65 -18.28 -10.41
C VAL A 377 24.71 -18.62 -9.25
N GLN A 378 24.41 -17.66 -8.38
CA GLN A 378 23.48 -17.87 -7.26
C GLN A 378 22.08 -18.24 -7.75
N TYR A 379 21.55 -17.55 -8.77
CA TYR A 379 20.24 -17.87 -9.32
C TYR A 379 20.19 -19.22 -10.06
N LEU A 380 21.28 -19.67 -10.70
CA LEU A 380 21.35 -21.04 -11.23
C LEU A 380 21.38 -22.10 -10.13
N ARG A 381 22.08 -21.84 -9.03
CA ARG A 381 22.04 -22.72 -7.84
C ARG A 381 20.65 -22.77 -7.20
N GLU A 382 19.90 -21.68 -7.27
CA GLU A 382 18.53 -21.65 -6.82
C GLU A 382 17.61 -22.45 -7.76
N ALA A 383 17.80 -22.34 -9.09
CA ALA A 383 17.07 -23.14 -10.08
C ALA A 383 17.27 -24.66 -9.89
N LEU A 384 18.49 -25.09 -9.54
CA LEU A 384 18.83 -26.50 -9.24
C LEU A 384 17.93 -27.12 -8.14
N LYS A 385 17.50 -26.32 -7.16
CA LYS A 385 16.61 -26.81 -6.07
C LYS A 385 15.22 -27.18 -6.61
N TYR A 386 14.79 -26.51 -7.68
CA TYR A 386 13.44 -26.65 -8.25
C TYR A 386 13.39 -27.61 -9.43
N GLU A 387 14.47 -27.74 -10.21
CA GLU A 387 14.60 -28.71 -11.32
C GLU A 387 15.84 -29.60 -11.15
N PRO A 388 15.79 -30.60 -10.24
CA PRO A 388 16.92 -31.52 -10.05
C PRO A 388 17.18 -32.40 -11.28
N GLU A 389 16.17 -32.60 -12.13
CA GLU A 389 16.26 -33.42 -13.35
C GLU A 389 17.17 -32.80 -14.42
N THR A 390 17.42 -31.49 -14.38
CA THR A 390 18.30 -30.78 -15.32
C THR A 390 19.68 -30.48 -14.70
N SER A 391 19.99 -31.10 -13.55
CA SER A 391 21.13 -30.72 -12.71
C SER A 391 22.49 -30.76 -13.42
N ASP A 392 22.78 -31.78 -14.22
CA ASP A 392 24.05 -31.90 -14.94
C ASP A 392 24.26 -30.80 -16.00
N ILE A 393 23.18 -30.28 -16.58
CA ILE A 393 23.24 -29.16 -17.53
C ILE A 393 23.48 -27.86 -16.77
N LEU A 394 22.80 -27.67 -15.63
CA LEU A 394 22.92 -26.48 -14.81
C LEU A 394 24.29 -26.38 -14.13
N LEU A 395 24.85 -27.49 -13.66
CA LEU A 395 26.19 -27.53 -13.07
C LEU A 395 27.27 -27.13 -14.08
N ARG A 396 27.22 -27.68 -15.31
CA ARG A 396 28.12 -27.27 -16.40
C ARG A 396 27.99 -25.78 -16.74
N ARG A 397 26.77 -25.25 -16.71
CA ARG A 397 26.53 -23.81 -16.95
C ARG A 397 27.08 -22.93 -15.82
N ILE A 398 27.03 -23.40 -14.57
CA ILE A 398 27.66 -22.73 -13.42
C ILE A 398 29.19 -22.72 -13.56
N GLU A 399 29.80 -23.85 -13.95
CA GLU A 399 31.24 -23.95 -14.17
C GLU A 399 31.69 -23.00 -15.28
N GLY A 400 31.03 -23.03 -16.44
CA GLY A 400 31.35 -22.13 -17.56
C GLY A 400 31.25 -20.64 -17.19
N LEU A 401 30.25 -20.25 -16.37
CA LEU A 401 30.12 -18.86 -15.90
C LEU A 401 31.24 -18.43 -14.97
N LYS A 402 31.70 -19.33 -14.08
CA LYS A 402 32.84 -19.03 -13.20
C LYS A 402 34.13 -18.87 -13.99
N GLU A 403 34.31 -19.67 -15.04
CA GLU A 403 35.46 -19.56 -15.94
C GLU A 403 35.38 -18.31 -16.83
N GLU A 404 34.20 -17.91 -17.28
CA GLU A 404 33.96 -16.62 -17.96
C GLU A 404 34.29 -15.45 -17.01
N GLY A 405 33.69 -15.41 -15.82
CA GLY A 405 33.92 -14.33 -14.85
C GLY A 405 35.36 -14.25 -14.33
N ALA A 406 36.08 -15.38 -14.22
CA ALA A 406 37.49 -15.38 -13.87
C ALA A 406 38.39 -14.78 -14.98
N ARG A 407 37.97 -14.90 -16.24
CA ARG A 407 38.66 -14.27 -17.39
C ARG A 407 38.32 -12.78 -17.49
N ASP A 408 37.06 -12.42 -17.30
CA ASP A 408 36.59 -11.03 -17.43
C ASP A 408 36.99 -10.14 -16.22
N ALA A 409 37.31 -10.74 -15.07
CA ALA A 409 37.85 -10.04 -13.91
C ALA A 409 39.23 -9.39 -14.16
N GLU A 410 39.94 -9.80 -15.22
CA GLU A 410 41.19 -9.18 -15.65
C GLU A 410 40.97 -7.95 -16.56
N ASP A 411 39.77 -7.75 -17.12
CA ASP A 411 39.48 -6.73 -18.16
C ASP A 411 38.32 -5.74 -17.83
N VAL A 412 37.47 -5.97 -16.83
CA VAL A 412 36.24 -5.18 -16.63
C VAL A 412 36.22 -4.32 -15.36
N GLN A 413 36.37 -3.00 -15.55
CA GLN A 413 35.96 -1.95 -14.60
C GLN A 413 34.57 -1.45 -15.06
N GLY A 414 33.47 -1.98 -14.51
CA GLY A 414 32.11 -1.52 -14.88
C GLY A 414 30.92 -2.47 -14.67
N ALA A 415 31.07 -3.59 -13.94
CA ALA A 415 29.95 -4.52 -13.73
C ALA A 415 28.86 -3.93 -12.81
N VAL A 416 27.61 -3.98 -13.27
CA VAL A 416 26.45 -3.51 -12.49
C VAL A 416 25.94 -4.65 -11.61
N LYS A 417 26.11 -4.52 -10.29
CA LYS A 417 25.74 -5.57 -9.34
C LYS A 417 24.23 -5.71 -9.18
N TRP A 418 23.73 -6.94 -9.02
CA TRP A 418 22.39 -7.20 -8.52
C TRP A 418 22.35 -6.86 -7.01
N GLU A 419 21.43 -5.99 -6.58
CA GLU A 419 21.26 -5.60 -5.16
C GLU A 419 20.17 -6.37 -4.44
#